data_AF-A0A9E4U4S8-F1
#
_entry.id   AF-A0A9E4U4S8-F1
#
_cell.length_a   1.000
_cell.length_b   1.000
_cell.length_c   1.000
_cell.angle_alpha   90.00
_cell.angle_beta   90.00
_cell.angle_gamma   90.00
#
_symmetry.space_group_name_H-M   'P 1'
#
loop_
_entity.id
_entity.type
_entity.pdbx_description
1 polymer ?
#
loop_
_entity_poly.entity_id
_entity_poly.type
_entity_poly.pdbx_seq_one_letter_code
_entity_poly.pdbx_strand_id
1 'polypeptide(L)'
;MTQQTAAETRLQVFQVLDVLESLTASATKLPLTKRAVINPADIQELIARLRHVLPGDITQAQQIIRYRDSILSRAQADAKRMRETAEQESRQKVSDTQIMNDAAKQAEAVDAEAQRRAE
;
A
#
# COMPACT_ATOMS: atom_id res chain seq x y z
N MET A 1 16.04 3.44 -3.13
CA MET A 1 16.64 4.53 -2.31
C MET A 1 15.79 4.90 -1.09
N THR A 2 14.45 4.91 -1.18
CA THR A 2 13.55 5.38 -0.10
C THR A 2 13.44 4.48 1.15
N GLN A 3 13.72 3.18 1.06
CA GLN A 3 13.66 2.28 2.23
C GLN A 3 14.91 2.36 3.13
N GLN A 4 16.05 2.79 2.58
CA GLN A 4 17.31 2.90 3.32
C GLN A 4 17.34 4.17 4.19
N THR A 5 16.81 5.28 3.66
CA THR A 5 16.73 6.57 4.36
C THR A 5 15.80 6.53 5.59
N ALA A 6 14.71 5.77 5.55
CA ALA A 6 13.76 5.68 6.66
C ALA A 6 14.32 4.88 7.86
N ALA A 7 15.09 3.82 7.60
CA ALA A 7 15.79 3.08 8.64
C ALA A 7 16.91 3.92 9.27
N GLU A 8 17.64 4.68 8.46
CA GLU A 8 18.68 5.62 8.90
C GLU A 8 18.09 6.76 9.76
N THR A 9 16.93 7.30 9.40
CA THR A 9 16.25 8.41 10.11
C THR A 9 15.69 7.95 11.45
N ARG A 10 15.07 6.76 11.52
CA ARG A 10 14.61 6.15 12.77
C ARG A 10 15.78 5.89 13.74
N LEU A 11 16.91 5.41 13.21
CA LEU A 11 18.13 5.21 14.00
C LEU A 11 18.61 6.53 14.60
N GLN A 12 18.47 7.64 13.87
CA GLN A 12 18.88 8.97 14.33
C GLN A 12 18.02 9.52 15.48
N VAL A 13 16.69 9.33 15.48
CA VAL A 13 15.86 9.81 16.62
C VAL A 13 16.23 9.08 17.91
N PHE A 14 16.33 7.75 17.88
CA PHE A 14 16.70 6.96 19.06
C PHE A 14 18.11 7.28 19.53
N GLN A 15 19.07 7.48 18.62
CA GLN A 15 20.41 7.95 18.97
C GLN A 15 20.40 9.31 19.69
N VAL A 16 19.54 10.25 19.26
CA VAL A 16 19.44 11.55 19.97
C VAL A 16 18.86 11.37 21.36
N LEU A 17 17.90 10.46 21.53
CA LEU A 17 17.36 10.13 22.85
C LEU A 17 18.40 9.45 23.74
N ASP A 18 19.19 8.51 23.22
CA ASP A 18 20.27 7.84 23.95
C ASP A 18 21.34 8.83 24.42
N VAL A 19 21.69 9.81 23.56
CA VAL A 19 22.63 10.87 23.92
C VAL A 19 22.03 11.80 24.97
N LEU A 20 20.74 12.12 24.89
CA LEU A 20 20.05 12.90 25.92
C LEU A 20 20.05 12.16 27.27
N GLU A 21 19.77 10.86 27.27
CA GLU A 21 19.83 10.03 28.48
C GLU A 21 21.25 10.03 29.06
N SER A 22 22.27 9.84 28.23
CA SER A 22 23.67 9.88 28.64
C SER A 22 24.07 11.25 29.23
N LEU A 23 23.62 12.35 28.62
CA LEU A 23 23.86 13.71 29.08
C LEU A 23 23.22 13.94 30.46
N THR A 24 22.00 13.47 30.67
CA THR A 24 21.33 13.58 31.98
C THR A 24 21.97 12.69 33.06
N ALA A 25 22.49 11.51 32.69
CA ALA A 25 23.17 10.60 33.59
C ALA A 25 24.55 11.11 34.04
N SER A 26 25.29 11.76 33.13
CA SER A 26 26.63 12.31 33.36
C SER A 26 26.62 13.74 33.92
N ALA A 27 25.46 14.41 33.94
CA ALA A 27 25.32 15.77 34.44
C ALA A 27 25.77 15.92 35.90
N THR A 28 26.43 17.05 36.19
CA THR A 28 26.90 17.35 37.55
C THR A 28 25.72 17.64 38.47
N LYS A 29 25.48 16.76 39.45
CA LYS A 29 24.38 16.90 40.41
C LYS A 29 24.73 17.91 41.50
N LEU A 30 23.78 18.77 41.84
CA LEU A 30 23.94 19.77 42.89
C LEU A 30 23.63 19.16 44.28
N PRO A 31 24.53 19.27 45.27
CA PRO A 31 24.31 18.73 46.62
C PRO A 31 23.02 19.25 47.25
N LEU A 32 22.35 18.40 48.06
CA LEU A 32 21.11 18.74 48.78
C LEU A 32 19.92 19.13 47.87
N THR A 33 20.01 18.91 46.55
CA THR A 33 18.93 19.17 45.60
C THR A 33 18.73 17.99 44.64
N LYS A 34 17.60 17.98 43.92
CA LYS A 34 17.35 17.06 42.80
C LYS A 34 17.77 17.64 41.44
N ARG A 35 18.56 18.71 41.42
CA ARG A 35 18.94 19.44 40.20
C ARG A 35 20.31 18.99 39.71
N ALA A 36 20.50 19.05 38.39
CA ALA A 36 21.79 18.81 37.74
C ALA A 36 22.13 19.98 36.82
N VAL A 37 23.43 20.25 36.67
CA VAL A 37 23.97 21.26 35.76
C VAL A 37 24.24 20.60 34.43
N ILE A 38 23.66 21.18 33.37
CA ILE A 38 23.82 20.73 31.99
C ILE A 38 24.23 21.93 31.15
N ASN A 39 25.14 21.72 30.20
CA ASN A 39 25.53 22.75 29.24
C ASN A 39 24.34 23.04 28.29
N PRO A 40 23.85 24.29 28.23
CA PRO A 40 22.76 24.64 27.33
C PRO A 40 23.08 24.41 25.84
N ALA A 41 24.35 24.51 25.43
CA ALA A 41 24.74 24.31 24.04
C ALA A 41 24.47 22.86 23.57
N ASP A 42 24.80 21.87 24.40
CA ASP A 42 24.59 20.44 24.11
C ASP A 42 23.09 20.14 23.93
N ILE A 43 22.24 20.71 24.80
CA ILE A 43 20.78 20.59 24.68
C ILE A 43 20.26 21.26 23.40
N GLN A 44 20.78 22.43 23.04
CA GLN A 44 20.39 23.12 21.81
C GLN A 44 20.75 22.33 20.56
N GLU A 45 21.90 21.66 20.55
CA GLU A 45 22.32 20.79 19.45
C GLU A 45 21.38 19.58 19.30
N LEU A 46 21.04 18.90 20.40
CA LEU A 46 20.11 17.78 20.39
C LEU A 46 18.72 18.20 19.90
N ILE A 47 18.24 19.37 20.33
CA ILE A 47 16.96 19.93 19.86
C ILE A 47 17.02 20.25 18.36
N ALA A 48 18.11 20.84 17.87
CA ALA A 48 18.28 21.14 16.45
C ALA A 48 18.27 19.86 15.60
N ARG A 49 18.95 18.81 16.08
CA ARG A 49 18.96 17.49 15.43
C ARG A 49 17.57 16.86 15.40
N LEU A 50 16.82 16.86 16.50
CA LEU A 50 15.43 16.37 16.52
C LEU A 50 14.53 17.15 15.55
N ARG A 51 14.66 18.47 15.50
CA ARG A 51 13.90 19.32 14.56
C ARG A 51 14.22 19.02 13.10
N HIS A 52 15.42 18.52 12.79
CA HIS A 52 15.78 18.14 11.43
C HIS A 52 15.19 16.78 11.04
N VAL A 53 15.21 15.82 11.98
CA VAL A 53 14.86 14.42 11.73
C VAL A 53 13.33 14.20 11.76
N LEU A 54 12.62 14.80 12.71
CA LEU A 54 11.18 14.55 12.92
C LEU A 54 10.24 14.98 11.78
N PRO A 55 10.44 16.13 11.10
CA PRO A 55 9.53 16.55 10.03
C PRO A 55 9.49 15.57 8.85
N GLY A 56 10.63 14.94 8.54
CA GLY A 56 10.73 13.94 7.47
C GLY A 56 9.88 12.71 7.75
N ASP A 57 10.01 12.15 8.96
CA ASP A 57 9.26 10.96 9.38
C ASP A 57 7.75 11.19 9.41
N ILE A 58 7.31 12.34 9.93
CA ILE A 58 5.88 12.71 9.96
C ILE A 58 5.35 12.85 8.52
N THR A 59 6.11 13.51 7.65
CA THR A 59 5.72 13.69 6.24
C THR A 59 5.63 12.34 5.53
N GLN A 60 6.58 11.45 5.77
CA GLN A 60 6.59 10.10 5.18
C GLN A 60 5.43 9.25 5.71
N ALA A 61 5.16 9.27 7.02
CA ALA A 61 4.02 8.56 7.60
C ALA A 61 2.69 9.06 7.00
N GLN A 62 2.52 10.38 6.87
CA GLN A 62 1.36 10.96 6.21
C GLN A 62 1.26 10.58 4.73
N GLN A 63 2.39 10.49 4.01
CA GLN A 63 2.40 9.99 2.63
C GLN A 63 1.96 8.53 2.54
N ILE A 64 2.48 7.65 3.40
CA ILE A 64 2.09 6.23 3.46
C ILE A 64 0.58 6.11 3.69
N ILE A 65 0.03 6.89 4.62
CA ILE A 65 -1.41 6.90 4.91
C ILE A 65 -2.20 7.34 3.66
N ARG A 66 -1.78 8.41 2.97
CA ARG A 66 -2.45 8.85 1.72
C ARG A 66 -2.37 7.80 0.60
N TYR A 67 -1.23 7.14 0.46
CA TYR A 67 -1.07 6.10 -0.57
C TYR A 67 -1.94 4.89 -0.30
N ARG A 68 -2.14 4.50 0.96
CA ARG A 68 -3.02 3.39 1.34
C ARG A 68 -4.42 3.54 0.75
N ASP A 69 -5.03 4.71 0.90
CA ASP A 69 -6.39 4.94 0.43
C ASP A 69 -6.46 4.91 -1.10
N SER A 70 -5.44 5.45 -1.77
CA SER A 70 -5.33 5.40 -3.24
C SER A 70 -5.18 3.98 -3.79
N ILE A 71 -4.39 3.13 -3.11
CA ILE A 71 -4.17 1.73 -3.50
C ILE A 71 -5.47 0.95 -3.34
N LEU A 72 -6.16 1.14 -2.21
CA LEU A 72 -7.44 0.48 -1.94
C LEU A 72 -8.50 0.87 -2.98
N SER A 73 -8.61 2.17 -3.28
CA SER A 73 -9.56 2.66 -4.29
C SER A 73 -9.25 2.10 -5.68
N ARG A 74 -7.97 2.08 -6.08
CA ARG A 74 -7.55 1.51 -7.36
C ARG A 74 -7.83 0.01 -7.44
N ALA A 75 -7.51 -0.75 -6.38
CA ALA A 75 -7.77 -2.19 -6.33
C ALA A 75 -9.27 -2.50 -6.43
N GLN A 76 -10.13 -1.72 -5.79
CA GLN A 76 -11.59 -1.87 -5.91
C GLN A 76 -12.08 -1.57 -7.33
N ALA A 77 -11.58 -0.52 -7.97
CA ALA A 77 -11.91 -0.18 -9.35
C ALA A 77 -11.44 -1.25 -10.34
N ASP A 78 -10.25 -1.81 -10.13
CA ASP A 78 -9.68 -2.88 -10.95
C ASP A 78 -10.49 -4.18 -10.79
N ALA A 79 -10.85 -4.54 -9.55
CA ALA A 79 -11.70 -5.70 -9.28
C ALA A 79 -13.09 -5.56 -9.93
N LYS A 80 -13.69 -4.35 -9.89
CA LYS A 80 -14.96 -4.07 -10.55
C LYS A 80 -14.86 -4.25 -12.06
N ARG A 81 -13.83 -3.67 -12.69
CA ARG A 81 -13.59 -3.81 -14.14
C ARG A 81 -13.34 -5.26 -14.55
N MET A 82 -12.57 -6.00 -13.75
CA MET A 82 -12.30 -7.41 -14.01
C MET A 82 -13.59 -8.24 -13.97
N ARG A 83 -14.46 -8.00 -12.97
CA ARG A 83 -15.77 -8.66 -12.90
C ARG A 83 -16.66 -8.31 -14.08
N GLU A 84 -16.76 -7.03 -14.43
CA GLU A 84 -17.56 -6.59 -15.57
C GLU A 84 -17.08 -7.24 -16.88
N THR A 85 -15.77 -7.30 -17.09
CA THR A 85 -15.17 -7.95 -18.27
C THR A 85 -15.48 -9.44 -18.29
N ALA A 86 -15.28 -10.15 -17.17
CA ALA A 86 -15.56 -11.58 -17.07
C ALA A 86 -17.06 -11.90 -17.28
N GLU A 87 -17.96 -11.07 -16.74
CA GLU A 87 -19.40 -11.21 -16.96
C GLU A 87 -19.77 -10.98 -18.43
N GLN A 88 -19.16 -10.00 -19.09
CA GLN A 88 -19.39 -9.73 -20.51
C GLN A 88 -18.88 -10.89 -21.39
N GLU A 89 -17.66 -11.38 -21.15
CA GLU A 89 -17.11 -12.53 -21.86
C GLU A 89 -17.94 -13.80 -21.66
N SER A 90 -18.43 -14.02 -20.44
CA SER A 90 -19.30 -15.16 -20.14
C SER A 90 -20.62 -15.09 -20.91
N ARG A 91 -21.27 -13.92 -20.95
CA ARG A 91 -22.50 -13.71 -21.74
C ARG A 91 -22.27 -13.95 -23.22
N GLN A 92 -21.15 -13.46 -23.76
CA GLN A 92 -20.79 -13.69 -25.15
C GLN A 92 -20.63 -15.18 -25.45
N LYS A 93 -19.86 -15.91 -24.63
CA LYS A 93 -19.65 -17.35 -24.82
C LYS A 93 -20.94 -18.17 -24.75
N VAL A 94 -21.86 -17.81 -23.85
CA VAL A 94 -23.18 -18.46 -23.77
C VAL A 94 -23.99 -18.19 -25.04
N SER A 95 -24.00 -16.94 -25.52
CA SER A 95 -24.67 -16.57 -26.76
C SER A 95 -24.11 -17.35 -27.96
N ASP A 96 -22.79 -17.41 -28.09
CA ASP A 96 -22.11 -18.14 -29.17
C ASP A 96 -22.47 -19.63 -29.13
N THR A 97 -22.52 -20.23 -27.94
CA THR A 97 -22.87 -21.64 -27.74
C THR A 97 -24.32 -21.92 -28.13
N GLN A 98 -25.25 -21.02 -27.81
CA GLN A 98 -26.66 -21.13 -28.21
C GLN A 98 -26.81 -21.09 -29.72
N ILE A 99 -26.15 -20.14 -30.38
CA ILE A 99 -26.13 -20.02 -31.85
C ILE A 99 -25.61 -21.30 -32.50
N MET A 100 -24.50 -21.86 -31.97
CA MET A 100 -23.93 -23.11 -32.49
C MET A 100 -24.88 -24.30 -32.33
N ASN A 101 -25.55 -24.43 -31.18
CA ASN A 101 -26.52 -25.50 -30.94
C ASN A 101 -27.74 -25.39 -31.86
N ASP A 102 -28.24 -24.17 -32.10
CA ASP A 102 -29.39 -23.96 -32.99
C ASP A 102 -29.03 -24.25 -34.45
N ALA A 103 -27.84 -23.85 -34.89
CA ALA A 103 -27.32 -24.17 -36.22
C ALA A 103 -27.17 -25.69 -36.42
N ALA A 104 -26.67 -26.41 -35.42
CA ALA A 104 -26.55 -27.87 -35.46
C ALA A 104 -27.91 -28.56 -35.61
N LYS A 105 -28.92 -28.14 -34.83
CA LYS A 105 -30.29 -28.67 -34.96
C LYS A 105 -30.90 -28.39 -36.33
N GLN A 106 -30.67 -27.21 -36.90
CA GLN A 106 -31.13 -26.89 -38.25
C GLN A 106 -30.46 -27.76 -39.30
N ALA A 107 -29.15 -28.00 -39.19
CA ALA A 107 -28.43 -28.90 -40.09
C ALA A 107 -29.00 -30.33 -40.03
N GLU A 108 -29.20 -30.88 -38.84
CA GLU A 108 -29.81 -32.20 -38.66
C GLU A 108 -31.23 -32.28 -39.27
N ALA A 109 -32.04 -31.24 -39.10
CA ALA A 109 -33.38 -31.19 -39.67
C ALA A 109 -33.37 -31.17 -41.20
N VAL A 110 -32.44 -30.43 -41.81
CA VAL A 110 -32.25 -30.37 -43.26
C VAL A 110 -31.80 -31.73 -43.81
N ASP A 111 -30.85 -32.38 -43.15
CA ASP A 111 -30.37 -33.71 -43.57
C ASP A 111 -31.49 -34.76 -43.49
N ALA A 112 -32.27 -34.75 -42.40
CA ALA A 112 -33.41 -35.65 -42.23
C ALA A 112 -34.53 -35.38 -43.25
N GLU A 113 -34.72 -34.14 -43.69
CA GLU A 113 -35.66 -33.81 -44.76
C GLU A 113 -35.13 -34.25 -46.14
N ALA A 114 -33.85 -34.06 -46.41
CA ALA A 114 -33.22 -34.51 -47.65
C ALA A 114 -33.28 -36.03 -47.81
N GLN A 115 -33.03 -36.78 -46.74
CA GLN A 115 -33.16 -38.25 -46.72
C GLN A 115 -34.59 -38.70 -47.03
N ARG A 116 -35.59 -38.10 -46.38
CA ARG A 116 -37.02 -38.41 -46.63
C ARG A 116 -37.49 -38.11 -48.04
N ARG A 117 -36.84 -37.18 -48.76
CA ARG A 117 -37.15 -36.86 -50.15
C ARG A 117 -36.45 -37.78 -51.16
N ALA A 118 -35.41 -38.50 -50.73
CA ALA A 118 -34.63 -39.41 -51.57
C ALA A 118 -35.16 -40.85 -51.53
N GLU A 119 -35.95 -41.19 -50.51
CA GLU A 119 -36.79 -42.42 -50.43
C GLU A 119 -38.07 -42.28 -51.27
#